data_AF-A0AA37VXE5-F1
#
_entry.id   AF-A0AA37VXE5-F1
#
_cell.length_a   1.000
_cell.length_b   1.000
_cell.length_c   1.000
_cell.angle_alpha   90.00
_cell.angle_beta   90.00
_cell.angle_gamma   90.00
#
_symmetry.space_group_name_H-M   'P 1'
#
loop_
_entity.id
_entity.type
_entity.pdbx_description
1 polymer ?
#
loop_
_entity_poly.entity_id
_entity_poly.type
_entity_poly.pdbx_seq_one_letter_code
_entity_poly.pdbx_strand_id
1 'polypeptide(L)'
;MTRVGGVDLPGEVCGMVGLTEVVVHGWDVAVATGQNHEFDDDVAEAVLAHLAGFAADGPVEGLFKAPVEISSGATTFERALALSGRDPGWRA
;
A
#
# COMPACT_ATOMS: atom_id res chain seq x y z
N MET A 1 -17.89 14.86 -6.81
CA MET A 1 -16.90 14.85 -5.72
C MET A 1 -17.39 13.86 -4.68
N THR A 2 -16.49 13.01 -4.22
CA THR A 2 -16.70 12.04 -3.14
C THR A 2 -16.02 12.58 -1.88
N ARG A 3 -16.59 12.35 -0.70
CA ARG A 3 -16.04 12.85 0.58
C ARG A 3 -15.65 11.70 1.49
N VAL A 4 -14.41 11.70 1.98
CA VAL A 4 -13.86 10.72 2.94
C VAL A 4 -13.09 11.47 4.02
N GLY A 5 -13.33 11.19 5.30
CA GLY A 5 -12.59 11.82 6.41
C GLY A 5 -12.67 13.36 6.44
N GLY A 6 -13.73 13.96 5.85
CA GLY A 6 -13.87 15.41 5.73
C GLY A 6 -13.16 16.04 4.52
N VAL A 7 -12.47 15.25 3.69
CA VAL A 7 -11.77 15.69 2.49
C VAL A 7 -12.60 15.35 1.24
N ASP A 8 -12.77 16.32 0.34
CA ASP A 8 -13.42 16.13 -0.96
C ASP A 8 -12.40 15.79 -2.05
N LEU A 9 -12.61 14.69 -2.77
CA LEU A 9 -11.75 14.23 -3.86
C LEU A 9 -12.58 13.76 -5.07
N PRO A 10 -11.99 13.70 -6.28
CA PRO A 10 -12.58 12.95 -7.38
C PRO A 10 -12.85 11.50 -6.97
N GLY A 11 -13.94 10.91 -7.47
CA GLY A 11 -14.36 9.56 -7.06
C GLY A 11 -13.32 8.48 -7.36
N GLU A 12 -12.63 8.61 -8.48
CA GLU A 12 -11.52 7.74 -8.87
C GLU A 12 -10.36 7.79 -7.87
N VAL A 13 -9.99 8.98 -7.40
CA VAL A 13 -8.95 9.16 -6.39
C VAL A 13 -9.37 8.53 -5.06
N CYS A 14 -10.62 8.77 -4.62
CA CYS A 14 -11.14 8.09 -3.43
C CYS A 14 -11.12 6.57 -3.55
N GLY A 15 -11.42 6.03 -4.73
CA GLY A 15 -11.38 4.59 -5.00
C GLY A 15 -9.98 4.02 -4.85
N MET A 16 -8.98 4.69 -5.45
CA MET A 16 -7.58 4.26 -5.34
C MET A 16 -7.03 4.34 -3.91
N VAL A 17 -7.33 5.43 -3.19
CA VAL A 17 -6.96 5.54 -1.77
C VAL A 17 -7.61 4.40 -0.98
N GLY A 18 -8.92 4.19 -1.13
CA GLY A 18 -9.63 3.11 -0.43
C GLY A 18 -9.08 1.71 -0.75
N LEU A 19 -8.73 1.45 -2.00
CA LEU A 19 -8.10 0.18 -2.40
C LEU A 19 -6.75 -0.01 -1.70
N THR A 20 -5.88 1.00 -1.73
CA THR A 20 -4.57 0.93 -1.07
C THR A 20 -4.70 0.74 0.43
N GLU A 21 -5.62 1.46 1.09
CA GLU A 21 -5.90 1.28 2.52
C GLU A 21 -6.30 -0.16 2.84
N VAL A 22 -7.27 -0.72 2.12
CA VAL A 22 -7.77 -2.08 2.37
C VAL A 22 -6.70 -3.14 2.10
N VAL A 23 -5.94 -3.01 1.03
CA VAL A 23 -4.92 -4.00 0.65
C VAL A 23 -3.76 -3.98 1.65
N VAL A 24 -3.23 -2.79 1.92
CA VAL A 24 -2.04 -2.63 2.75
C VAL A 24 -2.36 -2.93 4.23
N HIS A 25 -3.48 -2.44 4.75
CA HIS A 25 -3.88 -2.76 6.13
C HIS A 25 -4.50 -4.14 6.28
N GLY A 26 -5.13 -4.67 5.22
CA GLY A 26 -5.55 -6.07 5.17
C GLY A 26 -4.35 -7.01 5.33
N TRP A 27 -3.22 -6.70 4.70
CA TRP A 27 -1.96 -7.42 4.92
C TRP A 27 -1.47 -7.33 6.37
N ASP A 28 -1.50 -6.14 6.97
CA ASP A 28 -1.10 -5.96 8.39
C ASP A 28 -1.88 -6.92 9.30
N VAL A 29 -3.22 -6.97 9.13
CA VAL A 29 -4.10 -7.85 9.90
C VAL A 29 -3.86 -9.32 9.58
N ALA A 30 -3.71 -9.68 8.30
CA ALA A 30 -3.48 -11.06 7.89
C ALA A 30 -2.19 -11.62 8.50
N VAL A 31 -1.08 -10.87 8.43
CA VAL A 31 0.19 -11.28 9.04
C VAL A 31 0.09 -11.34 10.56
N ALA A 32 -0.53 -10.34 11.20
CA ALA A 32 -0.73 -10.30 12.66
C ALA A 32 -1.52 -11.51 13.19
N THR A 33 -2.37 -12.10 12.35
CA THR A 33 -3.28 -13.19 12.72
C THR A 33 -2.89 -14.54 12.10
N GLY A 34 -1.74 -14.63 11.43
CA GLY A 34 -1.25 -15.87 10.82
C GLY A 34 -2.09 -16.36 9.63
N GLN A 35 -2.82 -15.46 8.97
CA GLN A 35 -3.59 -15.78 7.77
C GLN A 35 -2.71 -15.72 6.52
N ASN A 36 -3.06 -16.53 5.52
CA ASN A 36 -2.48 -16.39 4.20
C ASN A 36 -2.90 -15.04 3.60
N HIS A 37 -1.96 -14.39 2.91
CA HIS A 37 -2.17 -13.13 2.23
C HIS A 37 -1.66 -13.27 0.80
N GLU A 38 -2.59 -13.25 -0.15
CA GLU A 38 -2.31 -13.19 -1.57
C GLU A 38 -3.28 -12.18 -2.17
N PHE A 39 -2.78 -11.33 -3.06
CA PHE A 39 -3.57 -10.39 -3.84
C PHE A 39 -3.33 -10.68 -5.31
N ASP A 40 -4.36 -10.49 -6.13
CA ASP A 40 -4.25 -10.62 -7.57
C ASP A 40 -3.20 -9.63 -8.11
N ASP A 41 -2.50 -10.05 -9.18
CA ASP A 41 -1.38 -9.29 -9.74
C ASP A 41 -1.80 -7.86 -10.16
N ASP A 42 -3.01 -7.70 -10.70
CA ASP A 42 -3.55 -6.40 -11.11
C ASP A 42 -3.80 -5.46 -9.93
N VAL A 43 -4.27 -5.99 -8.80
CA VAL A 43 -4.41 -5.25 -7.54
C VAL A 43 -3.04 -4.84 -7.01
N ALA A 44 -2.06 -5.75 -7.01
CA ALA A 44 -0.71 -5.46 -6.55
C ALA A 44 -0.03 -4.37 -7.41
N GLU A 45 -0.19 -4.43 -8.74
CA GLU A 45 0.31 -3.42 -9.67
C GLU A 45 -0.35 -2.06 -9.46
N ALA A 46 -1.68 -2.02 -9.30
CA ALA A 46 -2.42 -0.78 -9.07
C ALA A 46 -2.00 -0.11 -7.76
N VAL A 47 -1.84 -0.87 -6.68
CA VAL A 47 -1.39 -0.36 -5.38
C VAL A 47 0.07 0.11 -5.45
N LEU A 48 0.96 -0.63 -6.11
CA LEU A 48 2.34 -0.21 -6.31
C LEU A 48 2.42 1.12 -7.07
N ALA A 49 1.66 1.26 -8.16
CA ALA A 49 1.62 2.49 -8.94
C ALA A 49 1.08 3.68 -8.12
N HIS A 50 0.04 3.45 -7.30
CA HIS A 50 -0.51 4.47 -6.43
C HIS A 50 0.51 4.96 -5.38
N LEU A 51 1.19 4.03 -4.71
CA LEU A 51 2.24 4.33 -3.73
C LEU A 51 3.45 5.05 -4.36
N ALA A 52 3.83 4.65 -5.58
CA ALA A 52 4.90 5.31 -6.33
C ALA A 52 4.57 6.77 -6.69
N GLY A 53 3.29 7.09 -6.90
CA GLY A 53 2.82 8.47 -7.10
C GLY A 53 3.18 9.37 -5.91
N PHE A 54 2.91 8.92 -4.69
CA PHE A 54 3.28 9.67 -3.48
C PHE A 54 4.79 9.81 -3.30
N ALA A 55 5.56 8.79 -3.69
CA ALA A 55 7.02 8.86 -3.61
C ALA A 55 7.61 9.88 -4.61
N ALA A 56 7.01 10.02 -5.79
CA ALA A 56 7.45 10.97 -6.82
C ALA A 56 7.21 12.43 -6.43
N ASP A 57 6.09 12.71 -5.76
CA ASP A 57 5.73 14.06 -5.29
C ASP A 57 6.42 14.45 -3.97
N GLY A 58 7.26 13.55 -3.44
CA GLY A 58 7.96 13.70 -2.16
C GLY A 58 7.16 13.10 -1.00
N PRO A 59 7.84 12.58 0.03
CA PRO A 59 7.18 11.90 1.14
C PRO A 59 6.21 12.86 1.84
N VAL A 60 4.94 12.45 1.96
CA VAL A 60 3.95 13.14 2.77
C VAL A 60 4.23 12.80 4.23
N GLU A 61 4.60 13.81 5.02
CA GLU A 61 4.90 13.62 6.45
C GLU A 61 3.73 12.94 7.16
N GLY A 62 4.02 11.83 7.85
CA GLY A 62 3.04 11.07 8.61
C GLY A 62 2.18 10.08 7.80
N LEU A 63 2.27 10.06 6.47
CA LEU A 63 1.48 9.14 5.63
C LEU A 63 2.07 7.73 5.61
N PHE A 64 3.37 7.61 5.34
CA PHE A 64 4.10 6.34 5.32
C PHE A 64 5.43 6.45 6.08
N LYS A 65 5.93 5.32 6.54
CA LYS A 65 7.32 5.22 7.03
C LYS A 65 8.27 5.28 5.82
N ALA A 66 9.56 5.47 6.10
CA ALA A 66 10.58 5.39 5.06
C ALA A 66 10.51 4.03 4.34
N PRO A 67 10.66 3.99 3.00
CA PRO A 67 10.73 2.74 2.26
C PRO A 67 11.84 1.83 2.80
N VAL A 68 11.60 0.51 2.80
CA VAL A 68 12.59 -0.48 3.22
C VAL A 68 13.27 -1.15 2.02
N GLU A 69 14.52 -1.55 2.20
CA GLU A 69 15.25 -2.29 1.17
C GLU A 69 14.74 -3.73 1.07
N ILE A 70 14.64 -4.23 -0.16
CA ILE A 70 14.16 -5.58 -0.48
C ILE A 70 14.95 -6.19 -1.63
N SER A 71 14.86 -7.50 -1.78
CA SER A 71 15.49 -8.26 -2.87
C SER A 71 15.02 -7.77 -4.24
N SER A 72 15.91 -7.82 -5.24
CA SER A 72 15.55 -7.57 -6.65
C SER A 72 14.55 -8.60 -7.21
N GLY A 73 14.45 -9.77 -6.57
CA GLY A 73 13.48 -10.81 -6.91
C GLY A 73 12.15 -10.70 -6.15
N ALA A 74 11.92 -9.64 -5.37
CA ALA A 74 10.69 -9.44 -4.63
C ALA A 74 9.48 -9.33 -5.58
N THR A 75 8.35 -9.89 -5.17
CA THR A 75 7.07 -9.81 -5.89
C THR A 75 6.57 -8.36 -6.00
N THR A 76 5.61 -8.12 -6.89
CA THR A 76 5.00 -6.78 -7.03
C THR A 76 4.39 -6.29 -5.72
N PHE A 77 3.72 -7.17 -5.00
CA PHE A 77 3.11 -6.80 -3.73
C PHE A 77 4.14 -6.53 -2.63
N GLU A 78 5.22 -7.31 -2.56
CA GLU A 78 6.33 -7.04 -1.63
C GLU A 78 6.99 -5.68 -1.90
N ARG A 79 7.12 -5.28 -3.17
CA ARG A 79 7.60 -3.93 -3.53
C ARG A 79 6.64 -2.83 -3.06
N ALA A 80 5.33 -3.05 -3.18
CA ALA A 80 4.33 -2.11 -2.68
C ALA A 80 4.40 -1.94 -1.16
N LEU A 81 4.48 -3.06 -0.42
CA LEU A 81 4.66 -3.05 1.03
C LEU A 81 5.93 -2.30 1.43
N ALA A 82 7.05 -2.63 0.77
CA ALA A 82 8.33 -2.00 1.03
C ALA A 82 8.30 -0.48 0.82
N LEU A 83 7.63 -0.03 -0.24
CA LEU A 83 7.46 1.40 -0.54
C LEU A 83 6.59 2.12 0.49
N SER A 84 5.64 1.43 1.12
CA SER A 84 4.86 1.96 2.25
C SER A 84 5.62 1.97 3.58
N GLY A 85 6.86 1.46 3.59
CA GLY A 85 7.71 1.31 4.77
C GLY A 85 7.39 0.09 5.64
N ARG A 86 6.72 -0.92 5.07
CA ARG A 86 6.48 -2.23 5.72
C ARG A 86 7.55 -3.21 5.29
N ASP A 87 7.99 -4.03 6.23
CA ASP A 87 8.88 -5.16 5.96
C ASP A 87 8.05 -6.37 5.50
N PRO A 88 8.15 -6.80 4.23
CA PRO A 88 7.40 -7.97 3.75
C PRO A 88 7.80 -9.29 4.43
N GLY A 89 8.99 -9.32 5.04
CA GLY A 89 9.49 -10.42 5.85
C GLY A 89 8.94 -10.46 7.28
N TRP A 90 8.18 -9.44 7.72
CA TRP A 90 7.61 -9.41 9.06
C TRP A 90 6.66 -10.59 9.31
N ARG A 91 6.74 -11.16 10.51
CA ARG A 91 5.87 -12.23 11.02
C ARG A 91 5.53 -11.93 12.48
N ALA A 92 4.32 -12.32 12.91
CA ALA A 92 3.84 -12.19 14.29
C ALA A 92 4.56 -13.13 15.27
#